data_AF-A0AAW6UES1-F1
#
_entry.id   AF-A0AAW6UES1-F1
#
_cell.length_a   1.000
_cell.length_b   1.000
_cell.length_c   1.000
_cell.angle_alpha   90.00
_cell.angle_beta   90.00
_cell.angle_gamma   90.00
#
_symmetry.space_group_name_H-M   'P 1'
#
loop_
_entity.id
_entity.type
_entity.pdbx_description
1 polymer ?
#
loop_
_entity_poly.entity_id
_entity_poly.type
_entity_poly.pdbx_seq_one_letter_code
_entity_poly.pdbx_strand_id
1 'polypeptide(L)'
;MNKSKSANHRIFDQIISVNKQKENEFNNGQDGATILSLLVMFFVPFLLLNTVRNTLGIDYSFVTVIGMLAISGLITVVLYKKLKLGSQFADKNIVLDQLLSRYTPKNKQEFKKLQEERKTSSAEFYSLVENWADVERQHYAR
;
A
#
# COMPACT_ATOMS: atom_id res chain seq x y z
N MET A 1 15.38 19.34 -22.13
CA MET A 1 14.22 18.48 -22.46
C MET A 1 14.41 17.15 -21.76
N ASN A 2 13.80 16.96 -20.58
CA ASN A 2 14.01 15.74 -19.77
C ASN A 2 13.43 14.54 -20.52
N LYS A 3 14.28 13.61 -20.97
CA LYS A 3 13.83 12.32 -21.50
C LYS A 3 12.99 11.67 -20.41
N SER A 4 11.67 11.59 -20.63
CA SER A 4 10.75 10.95 -19.70
C SER A 4 11.24 9.52 -19.47
N LYS A 5 11.65 9.20 -18.24
CA LYS A 5 12.04 7.84 -17.83
C LYS A 5 10.93 6.87 -18.25
N SER A 6 11.29 5.79 -18.94
CA SER A 6 10.33 4.77 -19.38
C SER A 6 9.59 4.18 -18.18
N ALA A 7 8.35 3.72 -18.41
CA ALA A 7 7.53 3.13 -17.34
C ALA A 7 8.27 1.99 -16.62
N ASN A 8 9.01 1.16 -17.36
CA ASN A 8 9.80 0.06 -16.80
C ASN A 8 10.93 0.55 -15.87
N HIS A 9 11.60 1.64 -16.23
CA HIS A 9 12.66 2.23 -15.39
C HIS A 9 12.08 2.84 -14.11
N ARG A 10 10.87 3.43 -14.17
CA ARG A 10 10.17 3.92 -12.97
C ARG A 10 9.81 2.78 -12.01
N ILE A 11 9.35 1.64 -12.54
CA ILE A 11 9.06 0.44 -11.73
C ILE A 11 10.35 -0.07 -11.08
N PHE A 12 11.47 -0.08 -11.81
CA PHE A 12 12.76 -0.48 -11.27
C PHE A 12 13.24 0.45 -10.13
N ASP A 13 13.14 1.76 -10.32
CA ASP A 13 13.45 2.74 -9.27
C ASP A 13 12.57 2.52 -8.02
N GLN A 14 11.29 2.19 -8.20
CA GLN A 14 10.38 1.87 -7.10
C GLN A 14 10.78 0.58 -6.38
N ILE A 15 11.15 -0.48 -7.11
CA ILE A 15 11.63 -1.74 -6.50
C ILE A 15 12.84 -1.46 -5.62
N ILE A 16 13.82 -0.70 -6.13
CA ILE A 16 15.02 -0.34 -5.37
C ILE A 16 14.65 0.49 -4.13
N SER A 17 13.79 1.49 -4.30
CA SER A 17 13.38 2.36 -3.20
C SER A 17 12.67 1.59 -2.09
N VAL A 18 11.74 0.69 -2.43
CA VAL A 18 11.02 -0.13 -1.45
C VAL A 18 11.98 -1.12 -0.80
N ASN A 19 12.85 -1.78 -1.57
CA ASN A 19 13.76 -2.79 -1.03
C ASN A 19 14.73 -2.22 0.02
N LYS A 20 15.21 -0.98 -0.18
CA LYS A 20 16.13 -0.28 0.73
C LYS A 20 15.54 0.05 2.11
N GLN A 21 14.23 0.18 2.23
CA GLN A 21 13.59 0.52 3.50
C GLN A 21 13.58 -0.70 4.42
N LYS A 22 13.79 -0.52 5.73
CA LYS A 22 13.66 -1.66 6.65
C LYS A 22 12.21 -2.15 6.65
N GLU A 23 12.02 -3.47 6.68
CA GLU A 23 10.69 -4.09 6.64
C GLU A 23 9.74 -3.54 7.70
N ASN A 24 10.18 -3.50 8.96
CA ASN A 24 9.36 -2.97 10.05
C ASN A 24 9.01 -1.50 9.87
N GLU A 25 9.92 -0.67 9.35
CA GLU A 25 9.66 0.76 9.11
C GLU A 25 8.63 0.94 7.99
N PHE A 26 8.74 0.16 6.91
CA PHE A 26 7.77 0.17 5.80
C PHE A 26 6.39 -0.28 6.27
N ASN A 27 6.30 -1.46 6.89
CA ASN A 27 5.02 -2.05 7.32
C ASN A 27 4.34 -1.19 8.38
N ASN A 28 5.07 -0.67 9.37
CA ASN A 28 4.51 0.28 10.34
C ASN A 28 3.98 1.55 9.67
N GLY A 29 4.65 2.02 8.61
CA GLY A 29 4.17 3.14 7.80
C GLY A 29 2.85 2.84 7.09
N GLN A 30 2.71 1.64 6.51
CA GLN A 30 1.47 1.19 5.87
C GLN A 30 0.34 0.97 6.87
N ASP A 31 0.64 0.39 8.04
CA ASP A 31 -0.33 0.21 9.13
C ASP A 31 -0.81 1.57 9.65
N GLY A 32 0.13 2.50 9.88
CA GLY A 32 -0.20 3.87 10.27
C GLY A 32 -1.11 4.56 9.25
N ALA A 33 -0.82 4.43 7.96
CA ALA A 33 -1.64 4.97 6.89
C ALA A 33 -3.03 4.32 6.84
N THR A 34 -3.11 3.01 7.08
CA THR A 34 -4.37 2.25 7.14
C THR A 34 -5.23 2.71 8.30
N ILE A 35 -4.66 2.79 9.51
CA ILE A 35 -5.35 3.27 10.71
C ILE A 35 -5.84 4.69 10.51
N LEU A 36 -4.99 5.60 10.01
CA LEU A 36 -5.37 6.99 9.76
C LEU A 36 -6.52 7.07 8.75
N SER A 37 -6.46 6.29 7.66
CA SER A 37 -7.51 6.24 6.66
C SER A 37 -8.84 5.75 7.23
N LEU A 38 -8.81 4.71 8.06
CA LEU A 38 -10.00 4.18 8.75
C LEU A 38 -10.61 5.20 9.71
N LEU A 39 -9.78 5.92 10.48
CA LEU A 39 -10.22 6.97 11.39
C LEU A 39 -10.93 8.08 10.61
N VAL A 40 -10.34 8.57 9.51
CA VAL A 40 -10.95 9.62 8.68
C VAL A 40 -12.27 9.13 8.06
N MET A 41 -12.30 7.91 7.52
CA MET A 41 -13.50 7.31 6.93
C MET A 41 -14.64 7.13 7.93
N PHE A 42 -14.34 6.98 9.22
CA PHE A 42 -15.32 6.88 10.28
C PHE A 42 -15.76 8.25 10.81
N PHE A 43 -14.80 9.10 11.18
CA PHE A 43 -15.10 10.36 11.84
C PHE A 43 -15.73 11.39 10.91
N VAL A 44 -15.38 11.42 9.62
CA VAL A 44 -16.00 12.38 8.69
C VAL A 44 -17.52 12.16 8.58
N PRO A 45 -18.02 10.95 8.28
CA PRO A 45 -19.46 10.66 8.33
C PRO A 45 -20.08 10.92 9.68
N PHE A 46 -19.42 10.55 10.78
CA PHE A 46 -19.94 10.77 12.12
C PHE A 46 -20.16 12.25 12.42
N LEU A 47 -19.17 13.09 12.10
CA LEU A 47 -19.26 14.53 12.27
C LEU A 47 -20.35 15.14 11.39
N LEU A 48 -20.48 14.68 10.13
CA LEU A 48 -21.56 15.12 9.23
C LEU A 48 -22.94 14.76 9.80
N LEU A 49 -23.12 13.53 10.28
CA LEU A 49 -24.38 13.10 10.91
C LEU A 49 -24.69 13.93 12.16
N ASN A 50 -23.68 14.25 12.97
CA ASN A 50 -23.86 15.09 14.15
C ASN A 50 -24.26 16.53 13.77
N THR A 51 -23.67 17.09 12.71
CA THR A 51 -24.07 18.39 12.16
C THR A 51 -25.52 18.36 11.67
N VAL A 52 -25.90 17.34 10.89
CA VAL A 52 -27.29 17.17 10.41
C VAL A 52 -28.26 17.06 11.58
N ARG A 53 -27.93 16.23 12.57
CA ARG A 53 -28.69 16.07 13.82
C ARG A 53 -28.92 17.41 14.52
N ASN A 54 -27.87 18.23 14.64
CA ASN A 54 -27.96 19.55 15.27
C ASN A 54 -28.84 20.51 14.47
N THR A 55 -28.69 20.55 13.14
CA THR A 55 -29.49 21.41 12.25
C THR A 55 -30.97 21.03 12.25
N LEU A 56 -31.29 19.75 12.39
CA LEU A 56 -32.66 19.26 12.46
C LEU A 56 -33.29 19.35 13.86
N GLY A 57 -32.56 19.87 14.86
CA GLY A 57 -33.05 19.98 16.23
C GLY A 57 -33.33 18.64 16.90
N ILE A 58 -32.73 17.54 16.42
CA ILE A 58 -32.91 16.20 17.00
C ILE A 58 -32.12 16.14 18.32
N ASP A 59 -32.70 15.67 19.41
CA ASP A 59 -32.04 15.61 20.72
C ASP A 59 -30.80 14.68 20.76
N TYR A 60 -29.86 15.03 21.63
CA TYR A 60 -28.60 14.30 21.79
C TYR A 60 -28.85 13.15 22.76
N SER A 61 -29.63 12.19 22.30
CA SER A 61 -29.97 11.00 23.07
C SER A 61 -28.96 9.89 22.83
N PHE A 62 -28.89 8.94 23.78
CA PHE A 62 -28.09 7.73 23.62
C PHE A 62 -28.44 6.98 22.32
N VAL A 63 -29.73 6.89 21.97
CA VAL A 63 -30.20 6.24 20.74
C VAL A 63 -29.66 6.95 19.50
N THR A 64 -29.71 8.28 19.48
CA THR A 64 -29.20 9.09 18.37
C THR A 64 -27.70 8.87 18.17
N VAL A 65 -26.92 8.85 19.26
CA VAL A 65 -25.46 8.62 19.20
C VAL A 65 -25.13 7.23 18.69
N ILE A 66 -25.78 6.19 19.21
CA ILE A 66 -25.58 4.81 18.74
C ILE A 66 -25.95 4.68 17.26
N GLY A 67 -27.04 5.32 16.81
CA GLY A 67 -27.42 5.35 15.40
C GLY A 67 -26.33 5.98 14.52
N MET A 68 -25.78 7.14 14.93
CA MET A 68 -24.69 7.79 14.19
C MET A 68 -23.42 6.94 14.14
N LEU A 69 -23.06 6.29 15.25
CA LEU A 69 -21.93 5.36 15.31
C LEU A 69 -22.14 4.16 14.36
N ALA A 70 -23.33 3.55 14.38
CA ALA A 70 -23.65 2.41 13.53
C ALA A 70 -23.60 2.77 12.03
N ILE A 71 -24.19 3.90 11.64
CA ILE A 71 -24.16 4.38 10.26
C ILE A 71 -22.72 4.68 9.81
N SER A 72 -21.95 5.37 10.65
CA SER A 72 -20.54 5.72 10.35
C SER A 72 -19.67 4.48 10.23
N GLY A 73 -19.88 3.48 11.10
CA GLY A 73 -19.21 2.19 11.02
C GLY A 73 -19.56 1.44 9.73
N LEU A 74 -20.83 1.40 9.35
CA LEU A 74 -21.27 0.78 8.09
C LEU A 74 -20.63 1.46 6.88
N ILE A 75 -20.62 2.80 6.84
CA ILE A 75 -19.98 3.56 5.77
C ILE A 75 -18.48 3.25 5.70
N THR A 76 -17.80 3.20 6.84
CA THR A 76 -16.37 2.87 6.92
C THR A 76 -16.09 1.48 6.31
N VAL A 77 -16.89 0.47 6.67
CA VAL A 77 -16.76 -0.89 6.12
C VAL A 77 -16.97 -0.90 4.60
N VAL A 78 -17.96 -0.18 4.10
CA VAL A 78 -18.23 -0.07 2.67
C VAL A 78 -17.06 0.61 1.95
N LEU A 79 -16.54 1.71 2.49
CA LEU A 79 -15.40 2.44 1.91
C LEU A 79 -14.13 1.62 1.94
N TYR A 80 -13.82 0.94 3.05
CA TYR A 80 -12.67 0.04 3.17
C TYR A 80 -12.64 -1.00 2.04
N LYS A 81 -13.79 -1.63 1.76
CA LYS A 81 -13.94 -2.61 0.68
C LYS A 81 -13.86 -1.97 -0.71
N LYS A 82 -14.56 -0.85 -0.93
CA LYS A 82 -14.61 -0.19 -2.25
C LYS A 82 -13.25 0.38 -2.67
N LEU A 83 -12.52 0.96 -1.73
CA LEU A 83 -11.19 1.55 -1.97
C LEU A 83 -10.07 0.52 -1.91
N LYS A 84 -10.37 -0.73 -1.53
CA LYS A 84 -9.41 -1.83 -1.40
C LYS A 84 -8.19 -1.44 -0.55
N LEU A 85 -8.43 -0.79 0.59
CA LEU A 85 -7.37 -0.22 1.43
C LEU A 85 -6.28 -1.24 1.79
N GLY A 86 -6.64 -2.49 2.09
CA GLY A 86 -5.66 -3.54 2.39
C GLY A 86 -4.71 -3.89 1.23
N SER A 87 -5.10 -3.60 -0.01
CA SER A 87 -4.19 -3.74 -1.17
C SER A 87 -3.38 -2.47 -1.45
N GLN A 88 -3.89 -1.31 -1.03
CA GLN A 88 -3.26 -0.02 -1.24
C GLN A 88 -2.12 0.23 -0.25
N PHE A 89 -2.29 -0.23 0.98
CA PHE A 89 -1.30 -0.15 2.05
C PHE A 89 -0.81 -1.56 2.44
N ALA A 90 -0.42 -2.34 1.44
CA ALA A 90 0.02 -3.72 1.66
C ALA A 90 1.45 -3.77 2.21
N ASP A 91 1.80 -4.87 2.88
CA ASP A 91 3.13 -5.12 3.41
C ASP A 91 4.22 -5.07 2.34
N LYS A 92 5.46 -4.79 2.78
CA LYS A 92 6.63 -4.66 1.93
C LYS A 92 6.80 -5.82 0.95
N ASN A 93 6.64 -7.06 1.42
CA ASN A 93 6.71 -8.27 0.59
C ASN A 93 5.69 -8.25 -0.56
N ILE A 94 4.42 -7.93 -0.25
CA ILE A 94 3.34 -7.87 -1.23
C ILE A 94 3.59 -6.74 -2.23
N VAL A 95 4.05 -5.58 -1.76
CA VAL A 95 4.36 -4.44 -2.63
C VAL A 95 5.50 -4.77 -3.58
N LEU A 96 6.59 -5.38 -3.09
CA LEU A 96 7.71 -5.80 -3.93
C LEU A 96 7.28 -6.86 -4.95
N ASP A 97 6.47 -7.82 -4.56
CA ASP A 97 5.93 -8.82 -5.48
C ASP A 97 5.11 -8.21 -6.61
N GLN A 98 4.24 -7.27 -6.28
CA GLN A 98 3.44 -6.56 -7.27
C GLN A 98 4.33 -5.78 -8.22
N LEU A 99 5.37 -5.10 -7.72
CA LEU A 99 6.31 -4.36 -8.54
C LEU A 99 7.13 -5.28 -9.45
N LEU A 100 7.66 -6.39 -8.92
CA LEU A 100 8.40 -7.38 -9.69
C LEU A 100 7.53 -8.01 -10.78
N SER A 101 6.25 -8.31 -10.50
CA SER A 101 5.33 -8.88 -11.49
C SER A 101 5.04 -7.96 -12.68
N ARG A 102 5.15 -6.64 -12.48
CA ARG A 102 4.94 -5.62 -13.53
C ARG A 102 6.25 -5.24 -14.23
N TYR A 103 7.39 -5.64 -13.67
CA TYR A 103 8.69 -5.31 -14.21
C TYR A 103 9.05 -6.21 -15.39
N THR A 104 9.54 -5.60 -16.47
CA THR A 104 10.09 -6.32 -17.62
C THR A 104 11.61 -6.41 -17.49
N PRO A 105 12.18 -7.60 -17.21
CA PRO A 105 13.61 -7.74 -16.99
C PRO A 105 14.41 -7.61 -18.29
N LYS A 106 15.52 -6.87 -18.22
CA LYS A 106 16.55 -6.84 -19.26
C LYS A 106 17.41 -8.10 -19.18
N ASN A 107 17.78 -8.55 -17.98
CA ASN A 107 18.40 -9.86 -17.78
C ASN A 107 17.35 -10.91 -17.35
N LYS A 108 16.80 -11.63 -18.33
CA LYS A 108 15.77 -12.65 -18.10
C LYS A 108 16.27 -13.85 -17.28
N GLN A 109 17.55 -14.18 -17.36
CA GLN A 109 18.13 -15.33 -16.67
C GLN A 109 18.22 -15.08 -15.16
N GLU A 110 18.80 -13.94 -14.78
CA GLU A 110 18.90 -13.53 -13.36
C GLU A 110 17.53 -13.29 -12.74
N PHE A 111 16.58 -12.73 -13.50
CA PHE A 111 15.21 -12.57 -13.00
C PHE A 111 14.51 -13.91 -12.79
N LYS A 112 14.77 -14.92 -13.63
CA LYS A 112 14.22 -16.27 -13.44
C LYS A 112 14.82 -16.94 -12.20
N LYS A 113 16.13 -16.77 -11.99
CA LYS A 113 16.83 -17.24 -10.79
C LYS A 113 16.25 -16.63 -9.52
N LEU A 114 16.03 -15.30 -9.49
CA LEU A 114 15.32 -14.62 -8.40
C LEU A 114 13.95 -15.24 -8.12
N GLN A 115 13.15 -15.53 -9.15
CA GLN A 115 11.82 -16.14 -8.98
C GLN A 115 11.86 -17.59 -8.48
N GLU A 116 12.91 -18.33 -8.82
CA GLU A 116 13.11 -19.71 -8.35
C GLU A 116 13.59 -19.74 -6.89
N GLU A 117 14.59 -18.91 -6.54
CA GLU A 117 15.16 -18.81 -5.20
C GLU A 117 14.16 -18.22 -4.18
N ARG A 118 13.28 -17.33 -4.64
CA ARG A 118 12.15 -16.85 -3.82
C ARG A 118 11.24 -17.99 -3.34
N LYS A 119 11.04 -19.04 -4.13
CA LYS A 119 10.13 -20.15 -3.77
C LYS A 119 10.70 -21.04 -2.68
N THR A 120 12.02 -21.02 -2.49
CA THR A 120 12.74 -21.90 -1.56
C THR A 120 13.14 -21.19 -0.28
N SER A 121 13.34 -19.86 -0.28
CA SER A 121 13.71 -19.10 0.93
C SER A 121 12.97 -17.76 1.03
N SER A 122 11.98 -17.69 1.92
CA SER A 122 11.28 -16.42 2.22
C SER A 122 12.11 -15.46 3.09
N ALA A 123 13.07 -15.98 3.86
CA ALA A 123 13.84 -15.19 4.81
C ALA A 123 14.89 -14.29 4.12
N GLU A 124 15.32 -14.66 2.91
CA GLU A 124 16.37 -13.94 2.18
C GLU A 124 15.82 -13.08 1.04
N PHE A 125 14.50 -13.01 0.88
CA PHE A 125 13.85 -12.39 -0.28
C PHE A 125 14.38 -10.98 -0.60
N TYR A 126 14.52 -10.11 0.41
CA TYR A 126 15.02 -8.74 0.19
C TYR A 126 16.48 -8.69 -0.26
N SER A 127 17.31 -9.62 0.24
CA SER A 127 18.71 -9.78 -0.18
C SER A 127 18.80 -10.30 -1.61
N LEU A 128 17.94 -11.27 -1.97
CA LEU A 128 17.83 -11.77 -3.34
C LEU A 128 17.43 -10.67 -4.33
N VAL A 129 16.46 -9.83 -3.95
CA VAL A 129 16.05 -8.66 -4.75
C VAL A 129 17.18 -7.64 -4.88
N GLU A 130 17.97 -7.42 -3.84
CA GLU A 130 19.14 -6.53 -3.88
C GLU A 130 20.21 -7.03 -4.85
N ASN A 131 20.60 -8.30 -4.73
CA ASN A 131 21.59 -8.94 -5.61
C ASN A 131 21.17 -8.88 -7.07
N TRP A 132 19.90 -9.21 -7.37
CA TRP A 132 19.36 -9.08 -8.71
C TRP A 132 19.35 -7.63 -9.20
N ALA A 133 18.93 -6.68 -8.36
CA ALA A 133 18.85 -5.27 -8.74
C ALA A 133 20.23 -4.69 -9.08
N ASP A 134 21.29 -5.14 -8.41
CA ASP A 134 22.65 -4.70 -8.71
C ASP A 134 23.14 -5.18 -10.08
N VAL A 135 22.78 -6.41 -10.49
CA VAL A 135 23.06 -6.90 -11.85
C VAL A 135 22.21 -6.15 -12.88
N GLU A 136 20.91 -5.97 -12.60
CA GLU A 136 19.99 -5.30 -13.50
C GLU A 136 20.33 -3.81 -13.72
N ARG A 137 20.87 -3.13 -12.70
CA ARG A 137 21.36 -1.73 -12.80
C ARG A 137 22.42 -1.56 -13.87
N GLN A 138 23.28 -2.55 -14.09
CA GLN A 138 24.33 -2.49 -15.11
C GLN A 138 23.76 -2.33 -16.53
N HIS A 139 22.52 -2.77 -16.75
CA HIS A 139 21.81 -2.61 -18.01
C HIS A 139 21.07 -1.27 -18.16
N TYR A 140 21.04 -0.43 -17.12
CA TYR A 140 20.49 0.93 -17.15
C TYR A 140 21.56 2.03 -17.12
N ALA A 141 22.78 1.70 -16.66
CA ALA A 141 23.93 2.58 -16.73
C ALA A 141 24.61 2.60 -18.12
N ARG A 142 24.27 1.64 -19.00
CA ARG A 142 24.61 1.60 -20.42
C ARG A 142 23.50 2.23 -21.26
#